data_AF-A0A9P9CED4-F1
#
_entry.id   AF-A0A9P9CED4-F1
#
_cell.length_a   1.000
_cell.length_b   1.000
_cell.length_c   1.000
_cell.angle_alpha   90.00
_cell.angle_beta   90.00
_cell.angle_gamma   90.00
#
_symmetry.space_group_name_H-M   'P 1'
#
loop_
_entity.id
_entity.type
_entity.pdbx_description
1 polymer ?
#
loop_
_entity_poly.entity_id
_entity_poly.type
_entity_poly.pdbx_seq_one_letter_code
_entity_poly.pdbx_strand_id
1 'polypeptide(L)'
;MTARFFAAARAQLGRLSSTQDSPMDIDPAPSTAGDEMAVDRASQTADQFIPVQLLSDIHLEFTFKNLSMDPALPASAQGYKMYSFTVRAPNLALCGDIGLIADGDDGFFDWLTCQLKRFERVFFVMGNHEFYRSTYEGARKKLHGFSKSVKSMRARTADNKIGEFVLLDRTRYDLSPSVTVLGCTLWSDVPAHAEATVALGLSDMTLIRQWDVNAHNAAHRREVAWLADTIARIRRSEPHRRVIVMTHHAPTAPGTSDPRYETESNLVRHAFVTQLQGTPCWGSPVTTWAFGHTHYSCDFVRDGVRVVSNQRGYENVKYRGAFDEDKVLLV
;
A
#
# COMPACT_ATOMS: atom_id res chain seq x y z
N MET A 1 32.97 -0.67 10.56
CA MET A 1 34.22 -1.02 9.83
C MET A 1 33.88 -1.28 8.37
N THR A 2 34.66 -0.69 7.44
CA THR A 2 34.81 -1.02 5.99
C THR A 2 33.56 -0.99 5.09
N ALA A 3 33.33 -0.09 4.12
CA ALA A 3 34.11 0.57 3.06
C ALA A 3 34.66 -0.36 1.95
N ARG A 4 34.39 0.01 0.68
CA ARG A 4 34.85 -0.51 -0.64
C ARG A 4 34.01 -1.69 -1.17
N PHE A 5 33.48 -1.69 -2.40
CA PHE A 5 34.17 -1.67 -3.69
C PHE A 5 33.38 -0.98 -4.84
N PHE A 6 34.11 -0.52 -5.85
CA PHE A 6 33.70 0.26 -7.02
C PHE A 6 33.67 -0.60 -8.32
N ALA A 7 32.78 -0.21 -9.24
CA ALA A 7 32.93 -0.03 -10.70
C ALA A 7 32.91 -1.19 -11.74
N ALA A 8 32.31 -0.79 -12.88
CA ALA A 8 32.45 -1.25 -14.28
C ALA A 8 31.51 -2.41 -14.72
N ALA A 9 30.93 -2.47 -15.91
CA ALA A 9 31.09 -1.72 -17.17
C ALA A 9 29.80 -1.75 -18.01
N ARG A 10 29.79 -0.97 -19.09
CA ARG A 10 28.66 -0.53 -19.92
C ARG A 10 28.73 -1.19 -21.32
N ALA A 11 27.55 -1.25 -21.96
CA ALA A 11 27.28 -1.15 -23.40
C ALA A 11 27.45 -2.38 -24.33
N GLN A 12 26.36 -2.70 -25.05
CA GLN A 12 26.37 -2.68 -26.51
C GLN A 12 24.96 -2.47 -27.08
N LEU A 13 24.83 -1.43 -27.92
CA LEU A 13 23.67 -1.10 -28.75
C LEU A 13 24.03 -1.39 -30.20
N GLY A 14 23.16 -2.13 -30.89
CA GLY A 14 23.21 -2.38 -32.33
C GLY A 14 22.11 -1.61 -33.08
N ARG A 15 22.57 -0.68 -33.93
CA ARG A 15 21.93 -0.08 -35.13
C ARG A 15 21.42 -1.18 -36.10
N LEU A 16 20.52 -1.04 -37.07
CA LEU A 16 19.87 0.03 -37.86
C LEU A 16 18.79 -0.69 -38.71
N SER A 17 17.70 -0.01 -39.12
CA SER A 17 17.41 0.28 -40.53
C SER A 17 15.95 0.67 -40.76
N SER A 18 15.82 1.67 -41.61
CA SER A 18 14.65 2.37 -42.12
C SER A 18 14.19 1.80 -43.45
N THR A 19 12.89 1.83 -43.72
CA THR A 19 12.35 2.06 -45.07
C THR A 19 11.01 2.80 -44.97
N GLN A 20 10.95 3.95 -45.64
CA GLN A 20 9.73 4.67 -46.01
C GLN A 20 9.06 3.97 -47.21
N ASP A 21 7.73 4.08 -47.33
CA ASP A 21 7.09 4.65 -48.53
C ASP A 21 5.58 4.90 -48.30
N SER A 22 5.07 5.97 -48.91
CA SER A 22 3.72 6.56 -48.80
C SER A 22 2.84 6.21 -50.04
N PRO A 23 1.78 6.98 -50.38
CA PRO A 23 0.39 6.90 -49.93
C PRO A 23 -0.60 6.56 -51.09
N MET A 24 -1.89 6.30 -50.82
CA MET A 24 -2.95 6.42 -51.84
C MET A 24 -4.37 6.59 -51.26
N ASP A 25 -5.21 7.25 -52.05
CA ASP A 25 -6.40 8.04 -51.75
C ASP A 25 -7.73 7.34 -51.36
N ILE A 26 -8.46 8.06 -50.50
CA ILE A 26 -9.89 8.45 -50.46
C ILE A 26 -10.89 7.80 -51.44
N ASP A 27 -12.02 7.25 -50.93
CA ASP A 27 -13.42 7.68 -51.26
C ASP A 27 -14.50 7.01 -50.35
N PRO A 28 -15.82 7.38 -50.38
CA PRO A 28 -16.50 8.00 -49.25
C PRO A 28 -17.50 7.11 -48.48
N ALA A 29 -17.98 7.66 -47.36
CA ALA A 29 -18.90 7.05 -46.39
C ALA A 29 -20.30 6.72 -46.93
N PRO A 30 -21.04 5.87 -46.18
CA PRO A 30 -22.46 6.10 -45.97
C PRO A 30 -22.85 6.24 -44.49
N SER A 31 -23.57 7.33 -44.22
CA SER A 31 -24.70 7.50 -43.29
C SER A 31 -24.67 6.92 -41.88
N THR A 32 -24.48 7.83 -40.90
CA THR A 32 -25.38 8.10 -39.75
C THR A 32 -26.03 6.90 -39.04
N ALA A 33 -25.29 6.29 -38.12
CA ALA A 33 -25.83 5.61 -36.93
C ALA A 33 -24.81 5.56 -35.76
N GLY A 34 -23.86 6.50 -35.72
CA GLY A 34 -22.66 6.41 -34.87
C GLY A 34 -22.63 7.28 -33.61
N ASP A 35 -23.47 8.32 -33.51
CA ASP A 35 -23.28 9.35 -32.47
C ASP A 35 -23.94 9.03 -31.13
N GLU A 36 -25.02 8.24 -31.07
CA GLU A 36 -25.63 7.89 -29.77
C GLU A 36 -24.84 6.80 -29.02
N MET A 37 -24.18 5.87 -29.73
CA MET A 37 -23.33 4.84 -29.11
C MET A 37 -21.93 5.33 -28.72
N ALA A 38 -21.41 6.38 -29.37
CA ALA A 38 -20.09 6.94 -29.06
C ALA A 38 -20.13 7.80 -27.79
N VAL A 39 -21.24 8.52 -27.56
CA VAL A 39 -21.44 9.32 -26.35
C VAL A 39 -21.66 8.42 -25.11
N ASP A 40 -22.31 7.26 -25.28
CA ASP A 40 -22.49 6.26 -24.21
C ASP A 40 -21.18 5.51 -23.88
N ARG A 41 -20.30 5.26 -24.86
CA ARG A 41 -18.97 4.69 -24.58
C ARG A 41 -18.03 5.70 -23.93
N ALA A 42 -18.07 6.98 -24.33
CA ALA A 42 -17.23 8.01 -23.72
C ALA A 42 -17.68 8.36 -22.30
N SER A 43 -18.99 8.35 -22.01
CA SER A 43 -19.51 8.54 -20.65
C SER A 43 -19.23 7.34 -19.74
N GLN A 44 -19.24 6.11 -20.27
CA GLN A 44 -18.86 4.89 -19.54
C GLN A 44 -17.36 4.78 -19.22
N THR A 45 -16.49 5.53 -19.93
CA THR A 45 -15.04 5.50 -19.66
C THR A 45 -14.60 6.38 -18.49
N ALA A 46 -15.38 7.40 -18.13
CA ALA A 46 -15.04 8.31 -17.02
C ALA A 46 -15.31 7.70 -15.63
N ASP A 47 -16.28 6.78 -15.54
CA ASP A 47 -16.60 6.01 -14.32
C ASP A 47 -15.70 4.77 -14.10
N GLN A 48 -14.69 4.58 -14.96
CA GLN A 48 -14.00 3.28 -15.07
C GLN A 48 -12.77 3.14 -14.15
N PHE A 49 -12.18 4.26 -13.70
CA PHE A 49 -10.99 4.23 -12.83
C PHE A 49 -11.13 5.22 -11.68
N ILE A 50 -10.95 4.71 -10.47
CA ILE A 50 -11.10 5.46 -9.24
C ILE A 50 -9.69 5.86 -8.77
N PRO A 51 -9.35 7.16 -8.70
CA PRO A 51 -8.03 7.58 -8.27
C PRO A 51 -7.82 7.36 -6.76
N VAL A 52 -6.70 6.74 -6.41
CA VAL A 52 -6.25 6.47 -5.04
C VAL A 52 -4.79 6.91 -4.88
N GLN A 53 -4.53 7.92 -4.05
CA GLN A 53 -3.17 8.33 -3.70
C GLN A 53 -2.57 7.33 -2.72
N LEU A 54 -1.38 6.80 -3.02
CA LEU A 54 -0.78 5.69 -2.26
C LEU A 54 0.42 6.18 -1.44
N LEU A 55 0.43 5.91 -0.14
CA LEU A 55 1.56 6.15 0.76
C LEU A 55 1.74 4.96 1.73
N SER A 56 2.97 4.70 2.15
CA SER A 56 3.28 3.78 3.25
C SER A 56 4.63 4.11 3.88
N ASP A 57 4.90 3.52 5.04
CA ASP A 57 6.22 3.57 5.70
C ASP A 57 6.67 5.02 5.94
N ILE A 58 5.72 5.88 6.30
CA ILE A 58 5.98 7.32 6.52
C ILE A 58 6.71 7.51 7.85
N HIS A 59 6.41 6.67 8.85
CA HIS A 59 6.99 6.69 10.19
C HIS A 59 6.97 8.06 10.89
N LEU A 60 5.76 8.59 11.08
CA LEU A 60 5.54 9.90 11.69
C LEU A 60 5.92 9.97 13.18
N GLU A 61 6.16 8.84 13.82
CA GLU A 61 6.68 8.74 15.17
C GLU A 61 8.13 9.26 15.30
N PHE A 62 8.87 9.33 14.19
CA PHE A 62 10.20 9.93 14.18
C PHE A 62 10.16 11.46 14.12
N THR A 63 11.29 12.06 14.47
CA THR A 63 11.50 13.51 14.36
C THR A 63 11.87 13.87 12.92
N PHE A 64 11.15 14.82 12.35
CA PHE A 64 11.39 15.37 11.03
C PHE A 64 12.14 16.70 11.19
N LYS A 65 12.75 17.20 10.11
CA LYS A 65 13.31 18.56 10.06
C LYS A 65 12.37 19.50 9.31
N ASN A 66 12.29 20.75 9.75
CA ASN A 66 11.57 21.80 9.03
C ASN A 66 12.40 22.23 7.80
N LEU A 67 12.22 21.50 6.69
CA LEU A 67 12.91 21.78 5.43
C LEU A 67 12.25 22.90 4.62
N SER A 68 10.96 23.20 4.87
CA SER A 68 10.26 24.32 4.25
C SER A 68 10.69 25.68 4.80
N MET A 69 11.43 25.70 5.91
CA MET A 69 11.79 26.91 6.65
C MET A 69 10.55 27.74 7.04
N ASP A 70 9.42 27.08 7.28
CA ASP A 70 8.21 27.75 7.76
C ASP A 70 8.47 28.31 9.16
N PRO A 71 8.46 29.65 9.36
CA PRO A 71 8.75 30.25 10.66
C PRO A 71 7.70 29.92 11.72
N ALA A 72 6.52 29.41 11.35
CA ALA A 72 5.50 28.94 12.27
C ALA A 72 5.80 27.55 12.87
N LEU A 73 6.76 26.80 12.30
CA LEU A 73 7.14 25.47 12.77
C LEU A 73 8.51 25.47 13.46
N PRO A 74 8.71 24.65 14.51
CA PRO A 74 10.01 24.48 15.13
C PRO A 74 11.02 23.88 14.13
N ALA A 75 12.32 24.02 14.40
CA ALA A 75 13.38 23.47 13.55
C ALA A 75 13.26 21.94 13.32
N SER A 76 12.68 21.24 14.30
CA SER A 76 12.33 19.83 14.23
C SER A 76 11.20 19.50 15.20
N ALA A 77 10.33 18.56 14.83
CA ALA A 77 9.31 17.97 15.70
C ALA A 77 8.93 16.58 15.17
N GLN A 78 8.11 15.84 15.93
CA GLN A 78 7.53 14.59 15.45
C GLN A 78 6.79 14.80 14.12
N GLY A 79 6.88 13.80 13.24
CA GLY A 79 6.24 13.81 11.93
C GLY A 79 4.75 14.13 11.99
N TYR A 80 4.04 13.70 13.03
CA TYR A 80 2.60 14.01 13.23
C TYR A 80 2.26 15.51 13.13
N LYS A 81 3.20 16.39 13.48
CA LYS A 81 3.01 17.85 13.47
C LYS A 81 3.56 18.54 12.23
N MET A 82 4.48 17.89 11.51
CA MET A 82 5.25 18.56 10.45
C MET A 82 5.03 17.97 9.07
N TYR A 83 4.66 16.68 8.99
CA TYR A 83 4.51 16.02 7.72
C TYR A 83 3.19 16.39 7.08
N SER A 84 3.29 17.03 5.91
CA SER A 84 2.19 17.34 5.03
C SER A 84 2.59 17.01 3.60
N PHE A 85 1.61 16.72 2.76
CA PHE A 85 1.79 16.32 1.38
C PHE A 85 0.58 16.82 0.57
N THR A 86 0.73 17.00 -0.74
CA THR A 86 -0.35 17.54 -1.59
C THR A 86 -1.45 16.50 -1.80
N VAL A 87 -2.72 16.92 -1.79
CA VAL A 87 -3.84 16.04 -2.17
C VAL A 87 -3.84 15.88 -3.68
N ARG A 88 -3.71 14.64 -4.16
CA ARG A 88 -3.68 14.31 -5.60
C ARG A 88 -4.86 13.43 -6.04
N ALA A 89 -5.63 12.89 -5.10
CA ALA A 89 -6.82 12.09 -5.35
C ALA A 89 -7.84 12.24 -4.21
N PRO A 90 -9.14 11.97 -4.45
CA PRO A 90 -10.18 11.94 -3.41
C PRO A 90 -10.00 10.81 -2.39
N ASN A 91 -9.38 9.69 -2.78
CA ASN A 91 -9.13 8.56 -1.90
C ASN A 91 -7.64 8.48 -1.56
N LEU A 92 -7.32 8.24 -0.29
CA LEU A 92 -5.97 8.00 0.21
C LEU A 92 -5.85 6.55 0.67
N ALA A 93 -4.79 5.86 0.26
CA ALA A 93 -4.40 4.55 0.78
C ALA A 93 -3.11 4.67 1.60
N LEU A 94 -3.19 4.25 2.85
CA LEU A 94 -2.10 4.20 3.82
C LEU A 94 -1.76 2.73 4.10
N CYS A 95 -0.73 2.20 3.46
CA CYS A 95 -0.37 0.77 3.51
C CYS A 95 0.60 0.43 4.66
N GLY A 96 0.28 0.89 5.87
CA GLY A 96 1.00 0.59 7.11
C GLY A 96 2.24 1.45 7.37
N ASP A 97 2.72 1.37 8.62
CA ASP A 97 3.87 2.09 9.16
C ASP A 97 3.76 3.60 8.95
N ILE A 98 2.58 4.13 9.24
CA ILE A 98 2.31 5.56 9.24
C ILE A 98 2.71 6.16 10.58
N GLY A 99 2.47 5.44 11.69
CA GLY A 99 2.78 5.92 13.02
C GLY A 99 2.64 4.87 14.12
N LEU A 100 2.97 5.29 15.33
CA LEU A 100 2.87 4.52 16.56
C LEU A 100 1.54 4.76 17.28
N ILE A 101 0.87 3.69 17.71
CA ILE A 101 -0.35 3.77 18.54
C ILE A 101 0.00 3.62 20.02
N ALA A 102 0.75 4.58 20.55
CA ALA A 102 1.16 4.59 21.95
C ALA A 102 0.02 4.98 22.91
N ASP A 103 0.14 4.60 24.18
CA ASP A 103 -0.72 5.15 25.25
C ASP A 103 -0.26 6.57 25.57
N GLY A 104 -1.21 7.51 25.65
CA GLY A 104 -0.94 8.90 26.05
C GLY A 104 -0.35 9.80 24.96
N ASP A 105 -0.28 9.32 23.71
CA ASP A 105 0.10 10.12 22.54
C ASP A 105 -1.00 10.03 21.47
N ASP A 106 -1.79 11.09 21.34
CA ASP A 106 -2.88 11.18 20.37
C ASP A 106 -2.41 11.73 19.01
N GLY A 107 -1.12 12.08 18.87
CA GLY A 107 -0.59 12.72 17.66
C GLY A 107 -0.86 11.94 16.38
N PHE A 108 -0.81 10.61 16.46
CA PHE A 108 -1.18 9.74 15.34
C PHE A 108 -2.65 9.89 14.90
N PHE A 109 -3.58 9.87 15.86
CA PHE A 109 -5.02 9.99 15.58
C PHE A 109 -5.41 11.42 15.17
N ASP A 110 -4.74 12.43 15.73
CA ASP A 110 -4.90 13.83 15.30
C ASP A 110 -4.46 14.00 13.84
N TRP A 111 -3.32 13.42 13.46
CA TRP A 111 -2.84 13.46 12.09
C TRP A 111 -3.79 12.73 11.12
N LEU A 112 -4.30 11.55 11.49
CA LEU A 112 -5.32 10.84 10.70
C LEU A 112 -6.61 11.66 10.56
N THR A 113 -7.04 12.33 11.63
CA THR A 113 -8.22 13.21 11.61
C THR A 113 -8.01 14.40 10.66
N CYS A 114 -6.80 14.94 10.57
CA CYS A 114 -6.47 15.95 9.57
C CYS A 114 -6.58 15.43 8.14
N GLN A 115 -6.19 14.18 7.87
CA GLN A 115 -6.36 13.59 6.53
C GLN A 115 -7.84 13.36 6.20
N LEU A 116 -8.64 12.93 7.17
CA LEU A 116 -10.09 12.77 6.97
C LEU A 116 -10.81 14.09 6.67
N LYS A 117 -10.22 15.27 6.94
CA LYS A 117 -10.77 16.57 6.52
C LYS A 117 -10.41 16.94 5.07
N ARG A 118 -9.45 16.23 4.47
CA ARG A 118 -8.84 16.55 3.17
C ARG A 118 -9.19 15.55 2.08
N PHE A 119 -9.55 14.32 2.47
CA PHE A 119 -9.88 13.22 1.57
C PHE A 119 -11.32 12.77 1.79
N GLU A 120 -11.97 12.31 0.72
CA GLU A 120 -13.29 11.68 0.82
C GLU A 120 -13.22 10.36 1.58
N ARG A 121 -12.15 9.60 1.36
CA ARG A 121 -11.90 8.29 2.01
C ARG A 121 -10.43 8.11 2.31
N VAL A 122 -10.16 7.50 3.46
CA VAL A 122 -8.83 7.05 3.87
C VAL A 122 -8.91 5.54 4.14
N PHE A 123 -8.31 4.76 3.25
CA PHE A 123 -8.03 3.34 3.46
C PHE A 123 -6.79 3.20 4.31
N PHE A 124 -6.89 2.46 5.42
CA PHE A 124 -5.79 2.31 6.36
C PHE A 124 -5.52 0.84 6.65
N VAL A 125 -4.30 0.40 6.34
CA VAL A 125 -3.75 -0.90 6.75
C VAL A 125 -2.79 -0.64 7.92
N MET A 126 -2.82 -1.50 8.94
CA MET A 126 -1.82 -1.47 10.01
C MET A 126 -0.52 -2.14 9.52
N GLY A 127 0.60 -1.48 9.74
CA GLY A 127 1.93 -2.08 9.70
C GLY A 127 2.41 -2.49 11.09
N ASN A 128 3.65 -2.98 11.19
CA ASN A 128 4.20 -3.47 12.45
C ASN A 128 4.44 -2.32 13.46
N HIS A 129 4.76 -1.12 12.99
CA HIS A 129 4.99 0.05 13.86
C HIS A 129 3.73 0.52 14.58
N GLU A 130 2.53 0.34 14.00
CA GLU A 130 1.28 0.62 14.70
C GLU A 130 1.10 -0.24 15.97
N PHE A 131 1.75 -1.40 16.05
CA PHE A 131 1.70 -2.31 17.20
C PHE A 131 2.80 -2.09 18.23
N TYR A 132 3.86 -1.35 17.88
CA TYR A 132 4.98 -1.11 18.78
C TYR A 132 4.53 -0.44 20.09
N ARG A 133 5.16 -0.84 21.19
CA ARG A 133 4.85 -0.40 22.57
C ARG A 133 3.41 -0.70 23.01
N SER A 134 2.68 -1.53 22.26
CA SER A 134 1.35 -2.01 22.58
C SER A 134 1.33 -3.55 22.48
N THR A 135 0.20 -4.16 22.81
CA THR A 135 -0.07 -5.56 22.41
C THR A 135 -0.77 -5.55 21.05
N TYR A 136 -0.71 -6.68 20.33
CA TYR A 136 -1.42 -6.86 19.06
C TYR A 136 -2.92 -6.49 19.18
N GLU A 137 -3.61 -7.03 20.18
CA GLU A 137 -5.02 -6.73 20.42
C GLU A 137 -5.27 -5.32 20.96
N GLY A 138 -4.33 -4.77 21.74
CA GLY A 138 -4.44 -3.41 22.29
C GLY A 138 -4.45 -2.35 21.19
N ALA A 139 -3.51 -2.41 20.26
CA ALA A 139 -3.45 -1.50 19.11
C ALA A 139 -4.69 -1.64 18.21
N ARG A 140 -5.10 -2.87 17.89
CA ARG A 140 -6.33 -3.14 17.11
C ARG A 140 -7.56 -2.52 17.78
N LYS A 141 -7.74 -2.74 19.08
CA LYS A 141 -8.86 -2.17 19.83
C LYS A 141 -8.93 -0.65 19.74
N LYS A 142 -7.78 0.04 19.83
CA LYS A 142 -7.71 1.51 19.70
C LYS A 142 -8.11 1.98 18.29
N LEU A 143 -7.58 1.36 17.24
CA LEU A 143 -7.94 1.71 15.85
C LEU A 143 -9.41 1.43 15.52
N HIS A 144 -9.96 0.30 15.99
CA HIS A 144 -11.39 0.02 15.87
C HIS A 144 -12.23 1.04 16.65
N GLY A 145 -11.76 1.47 17.83
CA GLY A 145 -12.34 2.57 18.60
C GLY A 145 -12.35 3.89 17.81
N PHE A 146 -11.23 4.26 17.21
CA PHE A 146 -11.11 5.43 16.36
C PHE A 146 -12.06 5.36 15.15
N SER A 147 -12.13 4.21 14.45
CA SER A 147 -13.06 4.00 13.35
C SER A 147 -14.52 4.23 13.76
N LYS A 148 -14.93 3.73 14.93
CA LYS A 148 -16.27 3.99 15.49
C LYS A 148 -16.48 5.47 15.78
N SER A 149 -15.49 6.15 16.39
CA SER A 149 -15.56 7.58 16.66
C SER A 149 -15.70 8.41 15.39
N VAL A 150 -14.95 8.08 14.32
CA VAL A 150 -15.08 8.74 13.01
C VAL A 150 -16.47 8.54 12.43
N LYS A 151 -17.02 7.32 12.45
CA LYS A 151 -18.41 7.07 12.00
C LYS A 151 -19.43 7.92 12.75
N SER A 152 -19.30 8.02 14.07
CA SER A 152 -20.16 8.86 14.91
C SER A 152 -19.96 10.37 14.64
N MET A 153 -18.75 10.82 14.30
CA MET A 153 -18.50 12.21 13.89
C MET A 153 -19.19 12.51 12.55
N ARG A 154 -19.02 11.64 11.55
CA ARG A 154 -19.63 11.79 10.21
C ARG A 154 -21.15 11.86 10.29
N ALA A 155 -21.78 10.99 11.08
CA ALA A 155 -23.24 10.96 11.23
C ALA A 155 -23.82 12.24 11.87
N ARG A 156 -23.02 13.01 12.62
CA ARG A 156 -23.44 14.26 13.28
C ARG A 156 -23.19 15.50 12.44
N THR A 157 -22.33 15.42 11.42
CA THR A 157 -22.02 16.54 10.53
C THR A 157 -22.89 16.47 9.28
N ALA A 158 -23.84 17.40 9.15
CA ALA A 158 -24.79 17.46 8.02
C ALA A 158 -24.11 17.65 6.64
N ASP A 159 -22.86 18.12 6.60
CA ASP A 159 -22.18 18.54 5.37
C ASP A 159 -21.06 17.58 4.90
N ASN A 160 -20.97 16.34 5.40
CA ASN A 160 -19.87 15.41 5.04
C ASN A 160 -18.45 15.99 5.19
N LYS A 161 -18.23 16.96 6.10
CA LYS A 161 -16.92 17.61 6.33
C LYS A 161 -15.79 16.67 6.78
N ILE A 162 -16.13 15.43 7.12
CA ILE A 162 -15.21 14.38 7.52
C ILE A 162 -15.41 13.20 6.55
N GLY A 163 -14.34 12.84 5.86
CA GLY A 163 -14.24 11.67 4.99
C GLY A 163 -14.38 10.35 5.75
N GLU A 164 -14.57 9.27 4.99
CA GLU A 164 -14.70 7.93 5.54
C GLU A 164 -13.35 7.35 5.95
N PHE A 165 -13.27 6.80 7.17
CA PHE A 165 -12.12 6.00 7.59
C PHE A 165 -12.43 4.52 7.39
N VAL A 166 -11.74 3.90 6.43
CA VAL A 166 -11.88 2.48 6.09
C VAL A 166 -10.69 1.72 6.64
N LEU A 167 -10.86 1.15 7.84
CA LEU A 167 -9.85 0.28 8.45
C LEU A 167 -9.84 -1.08 7.75
N LEU A 168 -8.70 -1.44 7.17
CA LEU A 168 -8.47 -2.69 6.45
C LEU A 168 -7.80 -3.74 7.37
N ASP A 169 -8.61 -4.34 8.24
CA ASP A 169 -8.22 -5.40 9.19
C ASP A 169 -9.02 -6.68 8.88
N ARG A 170 -8.66 -7.34 7.77
CA ARG A 170 -9.46 -8.40 7.11
C ARG A 170 -10.83 -7.86 6.69
N THR A 171 -10.80 -6.73 5.99
CA THR A 171 -11.98 -5.98 5.56
C THR A 171 -12.16 -6.10 4.06
N ARG A 172 -13.40 -6.37 3.62
CA ARG A 172 -13.88 -6.13 2.25
C ARG A 172 -14.60 -4.79 2.22
N TYR A 173 -14.27 -3.95 1.24
CA TYR A 173 -14.94 -2.68 0.98
C TYR A 173 -15.23 -2.57 -0.52
N ASP A 174 -16.51 -2.49 -0.88
CA ASP A 174 -16.93 -2.34 -2.28
C ASP A 174 -16.94 -0.84 -2.62
N LEU A 175 -15.86 -0.40 -3.28
CA LEU A 175 -15.63 1.01 -3.62
C LEU A 175 -16.57 1.48 -4.74
N SER A 176 -16.98 0.56 -5.62
CA SER A 176 -18.00 0.78 -6.63
C SER A 176 -18.73 -0.54 -6.94
N PRO A 177 -19.76 -0.53 -7.82
CA PRO A 177 -20.37 -1.76 -8.29
C PRO A 177 -19.39 -2.76 -8.93
N SER A 178 -18.26 -2.28 -9.47
CA SER A 178 -17.27 -3.10 -10.20
C SER A 178 -15.90 -3.17 -9.53
N VAL A 179 -15.65 -2.45 -8.44
CA VAL A 179 -14.36 -2.40 -7.75
C VAL A 179 -14.49 -2.74 -6.28
N THR A 180 -13.69 -3.70 -5.82
CA THR A 180 -13.62 -4.11 -4.42
C THR A 180 -12.19 -3.97 -3.90
N VAL A 181 -12.06 -3.34 -2.74
CA VAL A 181 -10.82 -3.28 -1.95
C VAL A 181 -10.88 -4.36 -0.88
N LEU A 182 -9.86 -5.20 -0.82
CA LEU A 182 -9.60 -6.12 0.28
C LEU A 182 -8.35 -5.66 1.01
N GLY A 183 -8.31 -5.76 2.34
CA GLY A 183 -7.04 -5.52 3.03
C GLY A 183 -6.95 -6.04 4.46
N CYS A 184 -5.72 -6.28 4.83
CA CYS A 184 -5.25 -6.77 6.13
C CYS A 184 -3.76 -6.44 6.26
N THR A 185 -3.16 -6.58 7.44
CA THR A 185 -1.71 -6.39 7.59
C THR A 185 -0.91 -7.35 6.72
N LEU A 186 -1.43 -8.58 6.56
CA LEU A 186 -0.74 -9.71 5.94
C LEU A 186 0.62 -9.91 6.62
N TRP A 187 0.63 -10.33 7.88
CA TRP A 187 1.88 -10.82 8.48
C TRP A 187 2.49 -11.88 7.57
N SER A 188 3.82 -12.02 7.57
CA SER A 188 4.54 -12.97 6.73
C SER A 188 4.59 -14.39 7.33
N ASP A 189 5.03 -15.37 6.55
CA ASP A 189 5.23 -16.75 7.03
C ASP A 189 6.70 -17.00 7.32
N VAL A 190 7.03 -17.19 8.60
CA VAL A 190 8.38 -17.49 9.06
C VAL A 190 8.55 -19.00 9.18
N PRO A 191 9.31 -19.66 8.29
CA PRO A 191 9.51 -21.09 8.35
C PRO A 191 10.40 -21.47 9.55
N ALA A 192 10.25 -22.70 10.04
CA ALA A 192 10.95 -23.19 11.22
C ALA A 192 12.49 -23.01 11.18
N HIS A 193 13.10 -23.14 9.99
CA HIS A 193 14.55 -22.97 9.83
C HIS A 193 15.03 -21.51 9.96
N ALA A 194 14.13 -20.53 9.84
CA ALA A 194 14.41 -19.10 9.96
C ALA A 194 13.98 -18.52 11.33
N GLU A 195 13.21 -19.27 12.10
CA GLU A 195 12.58 -18.81 13.35
C GLU A 195 13.57 -18.19 14.33
N ALA A 196 14.67 -18.88 14.64
CA ALA A 196 15.67 -18.39 15.59
C ALA A 196 16.30 -17.06 15.13
N THR A 197 16.59 -16.93 13.84
CA THR A 197 17.17 -15.71 13.27
C THR A 197 16.17 -14.56 13.31
N VAL A 198 14.91 -14.81 12.99
CA VAL A 198 13.84 -13.81 13.04
C VAL A 198 13.55 -13.38 14.47
N ALA A 199 13.43 -14.33 15.40
CA ALA A 199 13.14 -14.08 16.82
C ALA A 199 14.19 -13.17 17.48
N LEU A 200 15.46 -13.31 17.09
CA LEU A 200 16.56 -12.49 17.61
C LEU A 200 16.81 -11.20 16.80
N GLY A 201 16.39 -11.18 15.54
CA GLY A 201 16.78 -10.15 14.56
C GLY A 201 15.73 -9.07 14.31
N LEU A 202 14.44 -9.32 14.58
CA LEU A 202 13.38 -8.33 14.34
C LEU A 202 12.98 -7.55 15.57
N SER A 203 12.86 -6.24 15.39
CA SER A 203 12.29 -5.32 16.36
C SER A 203 10.86 -5.71 16.76
N ASP A 204 10.06 -6.26 15.85
CA ASP A 204 8.68 -6.70 16.09
C ASP A 204 8.58 -7.63 17.30
N MET A 205 9.50 -8.58 17.43
CA MET A 205 9.53 -9.59 18.50
C MET A 205 9.91 -9.00 19.86
N THR A 206 10.36 -7.74 19.88
CA THR A 206 10.79 -7.04 21.10
C THR A 206 9.89 -5.87 21.46
N LEU A 207 9.37 -5.16 20.44
CA LEU A 207 8.61 -3.92 20.62
C LEU A 207 7.10 -4.16 20.66
N ILE A 208 6.61 -5.25 20.06
CA ILE A 208 5.21 -5.67 20.21
C ILE A 208 5.12 -6.56 21.45
N ARG A 209 4.35 -6.13 22.45
CA ARG A 209 4.21 -6.86 23.71
C ARG A 209 3.44 -8.16 23.46
N GLN A 210 3.94 -9.26 24.03
CA GLN A 210 3.33 -10.60 23.91
C GLN A 210 3.23 -11.07 22.44
N TRP A 211 4.26 -10.76 21.66
CA TRP A 211 4.36 -11.16 20.26
C TRP A 211 5.59 -12.03 20.06
N ASP A 212 5.40 -13.18 19.44
CA ASP A 212 6.45 -14.11 19.07
C ASP A 212 6.20 -14.64 17.65
N VAL A 213 7.13 -15.45 17.14
CA VAL A 213 7.03 -16.02 15.78
C VAL A 213 5.79 -16.90 15.61
N ASN A 214 5.33 -17.57 16.68
CA ASN A 214 4.12 -18.38 16.64
C ASN A 214 2.87 -17.52 16.47
N ALA A 215 2.75 -16.43 17.21
CA ALA A 215 1.66 -15.46 17.11
C ALA A 215 1.67 -14.77 15.74
N HIS A 216 2.85 -14.41 15.24
CA HIS A 216 3.09 -13.85 13.91
C HIS A 216 2.57 -14.78 12.81
N ASN A 217 3.05 -16.04 12.78
CA ASN A 217 2.62 -17.03 11.80
C ASN A 217 1.13 -17.39 11.95
N ALA A 218 0.59 -17.36 13.18
CA ALA A 218 -0.84 -17.56 13.40
C ALA A 218 -1.68 -16.41 12.83
N ALA A 219 -1.20 -15.17 12.90
CA ALA A 219 -1.86 -14.03 12.26
C ALA A 219 -1.80 -14.15 10.73
N HIS A 220 -0.62 -14.47 10.17
CA HIS A 220 -0.44 -14.75 8.74
C HIS A 220 -1.46 -15.76 8.22
N ARG A 221 -1.54 -16.94 8.86
CA ARG A 221 -2.47 -18.00 8.44
C ARG A 221 -3.92 -17.53 8.45
N ARG A 222 -4.34 -16.75 9.45
CA ARG A 222 -5.72 -16.21 9.52
C ARG A 222 -6.00 -15.23 8.39
N GLU A 223 -5.04 -14.38 8.05
CA GLU A 223 -5.18 -13.36 7.01
C GLU A 223 -5.16 -13.96 5.60
N VAL A 224 -4.24 -14.89 5.31
CA VAL A 224 -4.20 -15.62 4.04
C VAL A 224 -5.46 -16.45 3.84
N ALA A 225 -5.93 -17.16 4.88
CA ALA A 225 -7.17 -17.93 4.78
C ALA A 225 -8.38 -17.03 4.47
N TRP A 226 -8.49 -15.88 5.14
CA TRP A 226 -9.54 -14.91 4.87
C TRP A 226 -9.47 -14.32 3.46
N LEU A 227 -8.28 -13.96 2.99
CA LEU A 227 -8.06 -13.47 1.62
C LEU A 227 -8.46 -14.52 0.59
N ALA A 228 -7.94 -15.75 0.71
CA ALA A 228 -8.22 -16.84 -0.22
C ALA A 228 -9.71 -17.13 -0.34
N ASP A 229 -10.40 -17.23 0.81
CA ASP A 229 -11.83 -17.49 0.89
C ASP A 229 -12.66 -16.33 0.31
N THR A 230 -12.29 -15.08 0.61
CA THR A 230 -12.99 -13.90 0.09
C THR A 230 -12.81 -13.73 -1.42
N ILE A 231 -11.58 -13.90 -1.91
CA ILE A 231 -11.27 -13.84 -3.34
C ILE A 231 -11.99 -14.98 -4.08
N ALA A 232 -11.99 -16.20 -3.53
CA ALA A 232 -12.70 -17.33 -4.11
C ALA A 232 -14.21 -17.10 -4.19
N ARG A 233 -14.82 -16.46 -3.19
CA ARG A 233 -16.23 -16.03 -3.26
C ARG A 233 -16.46 -15.05 -4.40
N ILE A 234 -15.72 -13.93 -4.43
CA ILE A 234 -15.88 -12.89 -5.46
C ILE A 234 -15.71 -13.51 -6.85
N ARG A 235 -14.67 -14.32 -7.05
CA ARG A 235 -14.40 -15.03 -8.31
C ARG A 235 -15.60 -15.86 -8.80
N ARG A 236 -16.34 -16.49 -7.88
CA ARG A 236 -17.49 -17.35 -8.22
C ARG A 236 -18.79 -16.57 -8.38
N SER A 237 -19.09 -15.62 -7.48
CA SER A 237 -20.40 -14.97 -7.40
C SER A 237 -20.45 -13.59 -8.05
N GLU A 238 -19.32 -12.91 -8.18
CA GLU A 238 -19.23 -11.52 -8.65
C GLU A 238 -18.07 -11.37 -9.66
N PRO A 239 -17.99 -12.19 -10.72
CA PRO A 239 -16.82 -12.24 -11.62
C PRO A 239 -16.58 -10.95 -12.41
N HIS A 240 -17.55 -10.05 -12.43
CA HIS A 240 -17.44 -8.71 -13.04
C HIS A 240 -16.60 -7.74 -12.19
N ARG A 241 -16.36 -8.05 -10.90
CA ARG A 241 -15.59 -7.20 -10.01
C ARG A 241 -14.09 -7.31 -10.27
N ARG A 242 -13.42 -6.17 -10.23
CA ARG A 242 -11.97 -6.07 -10.10
C ARG A 242 -11.62 -5.93 -8.62
N VAL A 243 -10.64 -6.70 -8.17
CA VAL A 243 -10.18 -6.70 -6.78
C VAL A 243 -8.83 -6.00 -6.67
N ILE A 244 -8.74 -5.06 -5.74
CA ILE A 244 -7.53 -4.43 -5.28
C ILE A 244 -7.24 -4.98 -3.89
N VAL A 245 -6.03 -5.48 -3.68
CA VAL A 245 -5.59 -5.92 -2.35
C VAL A 245 -4.62 -4.88 -1.80
N MET A 246 -4.82 -4.47 -0.56
CA MET A 246 -3.91 -3.57 0.17
C MET A 246 -3.41 -4.29 1.42
N THR A 247 -2.09 -4.44 1.52
CA THR A 247 -1.42 -5.07 2.67
C THR A 247 -0.31 -4.20 3.21
N HIS A 248 0.27 -4.58 4.34
CA HIS A 248 1.52 -3.97 4.77
C HIS A 248 2.71 -4.81 4.30
N HIS A 249 2.78 -6.09 4.67
CA HIS A 249 3.90 -6.92 4.21
C HIS A 249 3.77 -7.25 2.72
N ALA A 250 4.92 -7.56 2.13
CA ALA A 250 5.06 -7.83 0.72
C ALA A 250 4.49 -9.21 0.33
N PRO A 251 3.71 -9.29 -0.77
CA PRO A 251 2.94 -10.48 -1.12
C PRO A 251 3.67 -11.45 -2.05
N THR A 252 4.88 -11.11 -2.49
CA THR A 252 5.68 -11.95 -3.39
C THR A 252 7.14 -11.53 -3.36
N ALA A 253 8.05 -12.44 -3.70
CA ALA A 253 9.45 -12.17 -4.06
C ALA A 253 9.80 -12.91 -5.37
N PRO A 254 10.84 -12.48 -6.11
CA PRO A 254 11.68 -11.29 -5.90
C PRO A 254 11.00 -9.98 -6.34
N GLY A 255 11.67 -8.84 -6.21
CA GLY A 255 11.27 -7.54 -6.74
C GLY A 255 10.40 -6.67 -5.82
N THR A 256 10.13 -7.10 -4.59
CA THR A 256 9.37 -6.32 -3.58
C THR A 256 10.24 -5.83 -2.44
N SER A 257 11.52 -6.18 -2.44
CA SER A 257 12.54 -5.68 -1.52
C SER A 257 13.77 -5.23 -2.29
N ASP A 258 14.68 -4.50 -1.64
CA ASP A 258 15.99 -4.22 -2.24
C ASP A 258 16.67 -5.56 -2.59
N PRO A 259 17.16 -5.76 -3.83
CA PRO A 259 17.74 -7.02 -4.29
C PRO A 259 18.84 -7.59 -3.38
N ARG A 260 19.53 -6.73 -2.61
CA ARG A 260 20.56 -7.14 -1.66
C ARG A 260 20.01 -7.97 -0.50
N TYR A 261 18.71 -7.86 -0.19
CA TYR A 261 18.03 -8.58 0.89
C TYR A 261 17.28 -9.83 0.41
N GLU A 262 17.15 -10.03 -0.91
CA GLU A 262 16.36 -11.14 -1.47
C GLU A 262 17.11 -12.48 -1.53
N THR A 263 18.36 -12.52 -1.07
CA THR A 263 19.19 -13.73 -1.07
C THR A 263 18.65 -14.82 -0.14
N GLU A 264 18.72 -16.09 -0.55
CA GLU A 264 18.30 -17.24 0.26
C GLU A 264 19.05 -17.36 1.60
N SER A 265 20.30 -16.89 1.67
CA SER A 265 21.07 -16.86 2.92
C SER A 265 20.54 -15.83 3.94
N ASN A 266 19.72 -14.87 3.52
CA ASN A 266 19.14 -13.87 4.40
C ASN A 266 17.84 -14.37 5.01
N LEU A 267 17.93 -15.18 6.07
CA LEU A 267 16.77 -15.79 6.72
C LEU A 267 15.76 -14.77 7.28
N VAL A 268 16.22 -13.57 7.64
CA VAL A 268 15.36 -12.49 8.15
C VAL A 268 14.31 -12.06 7.12
N ARG A 269 14.56 -12.23 5.83
CA ARG A 269 13.62 -11.86 4.75
C ARG A 269 12.23 -12.50 4.91
N HIS A 270 12.16 -13.67 5.55
CA HIS A 270 10.89 -14.38 5.80
C HIS A 270 9.95 -13.64 6.74
N ALA A 271 10.46 -12.69 7.52
CA ALA A 271 9.61 -11.81 8.32
C ALA A 271 9.04 -10.63 7.51
N PHE A 272 9.53 -10.36 6.30
CA PHE A 272 9.14 -9.20 5.49
C PHE A 272 8.25 -9.56 4.29
N VAL A 273 8.46 -10.75 3.72
CA VAL A 273 7.81 -11.21 2.49
C VAL A 273 7.12 -12.54 2.72
N THR A 274 5.99 -12.76 2.07
CA THR A 274 5.39 -14.09 1.90
C THR A 274 5.11 -14.32 0.42
N GLN A 275 5.27 -15.56 -0.07
CA GLN A 275 5.09 -15.86 -1.49
C GLN A 275 3.65 -16.30 -1.77
N LEU A 276 2.79 -15.36 -2.18
CA LEU A 276 1.39 -15.64 -2.54
C LEU A 276 1.17 -15.84 -4.05
N GLN A 277 2.15 -15.52 -4.90
CA GLN A 277 2.10 -15.85 -6.32
C GLN A 277 1.90 -17.37 -6.49
N GLY A 278 0.97 -17.77 -7.37
CA GLY A 278 0.61 -19.17 -7.60
C GLY A 278 -0.37 -19.77 -6.57
N THR A 279 -0.76 -19.01 -5.55
CA THR A 279 -1.81 -19.41 -4.59
C THR A 279 -3.21 -18.94 -5.04
N PRO A 280 -4.31 -19.43 -4.43
CA PRO A 280 -5.67 -18.96 -4.74
C PRO A 280 -5.92 -17.45 -4.53
N CYS A 281 -5.04 -16.79 -3.77
CA CYS A 281 -5.07 -15.34 -3.53
C CYS A 281 -4.57 -14.52 -4.73
N TRP A 282 -3.91 -15.14 -5.71
CA TRP A 282 -3.31 -14.45 -6.85
C TRP A 282 -4.16 -14.57 -8.12
N GLY A 283 -3.98 -13.62 -9.04
CA GLY A 283 -4.66 -13.57 -10.33
C GLY A 283 -6.14 -13.18 -10.24
N SER A 284 -6.79 -13.12 -11.39
CA SER A 284 -8.19 -12.67 -11.53
C SER A 284 -9.11 -13.29 -10.47
N PRO A 285 -9.97 -12.51 -9.77
CA PRO A 285 -10.30 -11.10 -10.05
C PRO A 285 -9.31 -10.08 -9.46
N VAL A 286 -8.23 -10.51 -8.80
CA VAL A 286 -7.21 -9.60 -8.28
C VAL A 286 -6.45 -8.98 -9.46
N THR A 287 -6.45 -7.66 -9.52
CA THR A 287 -5.81 -6.88 -10.59
C THR A 287 -4.66 -6.02 -10.08
N THR A 288 -4.73 -5.58 -8.82
CA THR A 288 -3.72 -4.73 -8.19
C THR A 288 -3.46 -5.19 -6.75
N TRP A 289 -2.19 -5.18 -6.33
CA TRP A 289 -1.75 -5.42 -4.97
C TRP A 289 -0.84 -4.28 -4.52
N ALA A 290 -1.32 -3.45 -3.59
CA ALA A 290 -0.57 -2.38 -2.97
C ALA A 290 0.00 -2.82 -1.61
N PHE A 291 1.25 -2.47 -1.29
CA PHE A 291 1.90 -2.87 -0.04
C PHE A 291 2.99 -1.89 0.46
N GLY A 292 3.56 -2.14 1.64
CA GLY A 292 4.64 -1.38 2.31
C GLY A 292 5.79 -2.25 2.87
N HIS A 293 6.27 -1.92 4.07
CA HIS A 293 7.16 -2.68 4.98
C HIS A 293 8.63 -2.86 4.58
N THR A 294 8.93 -3.05 3.30
CA THR A 294 10.28 -3.42 2.82
C THR A 294 11.23 -2.24 2.62
N HIS A 295 10.71 -1.02 2.79
CA HIS A 295 11.27 0.27 2.40
C HIS A 295 11.77 0.31 0.95
N TYR A 296 11.10 -0.43 0.07
CA TYR A 296 11.44 -0.53 -1.34
C TYR A 296 10.21 -0.27 -2.21
N SER A 297 10.17 0.91 -2.82
CA SER A 297 9.13 1.27 -3.79
C SER A 297 9.30 0.50 -5.09
N CYS A 298 8.21 -0.07 -5.58
CA CYS A 298 8.19 -0.83 -6.83
C CYS A 298 6.86 -0.65 -7.58
N ASP A 299 6.86 -0.96 -8.88
CA ASP A 299 5.66 -0.96 -9.72
C ASP A 299 5.90 -1.90 -10.91
N PHE A 300 5.35 -3.11 -10.85
CA PHE A 300 5.51 -4.11 -11.91
C PHE A 300 4.27 -5.00 -12.02
N VAL A 301 4.17 -5.77 -13.11
CA VAL A 301 3.11 -6.77 -13.29
C VAL A 301 3.70 -8.17 -13.14
N ARG A 302 3.02 -9.03 -12.38
CA ARG A 302 3.37 -10.44 -12.22
C ARG A 302 2.13 -11.30 -12.31
N ASP A 303 2.11 -12.19 -13.31
CA ASP A 303 0.99 -13.08 -13.63
C ASP A 303 -0.37 -12.37 -13.65
N GLY A 304 -0.42 -11.21 -14.31
CA GLY A 304 -1.64 -10.42 -14.48
C GLY A 304 -2.03 -9.54 -13.28
N VAL A 305 -1.28 -9.55 -12.18
CA VAL A 305 -1.49 -8.66 -11.03
C VAL A 305 -0.45 -7.56 -11.04
N ARG A 306 -0.87 -6.29 -10.99
CA ARG A 306 0.01 -5.15 -10.77
C ARG A 306 0.41 -5.10 -9.30
N VAL A 307 1.69 -5.29 -9.00
CA VAL A 307 2.28 -5.20 -7.66
C VAL A 307 2.92 -3.83 -7.52
N VAL A 308 2.50 -3.06 -6.51
CA VAL A 308 2.91 -1.67 -6.36
C VAL A 308 3.15 -1.29 -4.90
N SER A 309 4.19 -0.51 -4.64
CA SER A 309 4.47 0.08 -3.33
C SER A 309 5.02 1.49 -3.49
N ASN A 310 4.79 2.32 -2.48
CA ASN A 310 5.27 3.70 -2.44
C ASN A 310 5.69 4.08 -1.02
N GLN A 311 6.90 3.67 -0.68
CA GLN A 311 7.37 3.57 0.69
C GLN A 311 8.39 4.68 0.96
N ARG A 312 8.14 5.53 1.94
CA ARG A 312 9.11 6.59 2.31
C ARG A 312 10.34 6.00 3.00
N GLY A 313 10.12 5.08 3.94
CA GLY A 313 11.16 4.50 4.78
C GLY A 313 11.86 5.54 5.67
N TYR A 314 13.02 5.16 6.23
CA TYR A 314 13.78 6.02 7.14
C TYR A 314 14.71 7.00 6.41
N GLU A 315 14.89 8.21 6.96
CA GLU A 315 15.74 9.26 6.37
C GLU A 315 17.21 8.86 6.15
N ASN A 316 17.71 7.88 6.90
CA ASN A 316 19.09 7.40 6.86
C ASN A 316 19.33 6.25 5.87
N VAL A 317 18.30 5.73 5.19
CA VAL A 317 18.45 4.68 4.18
C VAL A 317 18.76 5.33 2.83
N LYS A 318 19.93 4.98 2.25
CA LYS A 318 20.44 5.56 0.99
C LYS A 318 19.56 5.34 -0.24
N TYR A 319 18.52 4.51 -0.14
CA TYR A 319 17.54 4.31 -1.19
C TYR A 319 16.31 5.19 -0.93
N ARG A 320 16.39 6.45 -1.34
CA ARG A 320 15.19 7.27 -1.66
C ARG A 320 14.65 6.96 -3.07
N GLY A 321 15.15 5.92 -3.71
CA GLY A 321 14.87 5.66 -5.12
C GLY A 321 13.42 5.26 -5.31
N ALA A 322 12.59 6.22 -5.72
CA ALA A 322 11.20 6.08 -6.18
C ALA A 322 10.06 6.27 -5.15
N PHE A 323 10.30 6.78 -3.94
CA PHE A 323 9.17 7.35 -3.17
C PHE A 323 8.68 8.63 -3.86
N ASP A 324 7.39 8.68 -4.15
CA ASP A 324 6.71 9.80 -4.80
C ASP A 324 5.45 10.15 -4.00
N GLU A 325 5.47 11.25 -3.25
CA GLU A 325 4.34 11.70 -2.42
C GLU A 325 3.07 11.94 -3.24
N ASP A 326 3.22 12.17 -4.55
CA ASP A 326 2.12 12.44 -5.47
C ASP A 326 1.65 11.19 -6.23
N LYS A 327 2.16 9.99 -5.91
CA LYS A 327 1.80 8.76 -6.62
C LYS A 327 0.30 8.45 -6.48
N VAL A 328 -0.39 8.43 -7.62
CA VAL A 328 -1.80 8.04 -7.73
C VAL A 328 -1.92 6.73 -8.51
N LEU A 329 -2.66 5.78 -7.94
CA LEU A 329 -3.14 4.59 -8.62
C LEU A 329 -4.50 4.88 -9.25
N LEU A 330 -4.68 4.43 -10.49
CA LEU A 330 -5.98 4.35 -11.14
C LEU A 330 -6.46 2.92 -11.00
N VAL A 331 -7.50 2.70 -10.19
CA VAL A 331 -8.01 1.37 -9.88
C VAL A 331 -9.41 1.14 -10.41
#